data_AF-A0A9E3VRK5-F1
#
_entry.id   AF-A0A9E3VRK5-F1
#
_cell.length_a   1.000
_cell.length_b   1.000
_cell.length_c   1.000
_cell.angle_alpha   90.00
_cell.angle_beta   90.00
_cell.angle_gamma   90.00
#
_symmetry.space_group_name_H-M   'P 1'
#
loop_
_entity.id
_entity.type
_entity.pdbx_description
1 polymer ?
#
loop_
_entity_poly.entity_id
_entity_poly.type
_entity_poly.pdbx_seq_one_letter_code
_entity_poly.pdbx_strand_id
1 'polypeptide(L)'
;MRCWKGFAVFAMAAVAMVSFVSGASAGSRSNAGLRTMNDTDSVASALEIAGRQNEQTHQLTTFNLERRSKTIAIPRGKTVTIGEVKGKGYIANLWMTFPGWFWQHWNKDAAISPTILKTLILRIYWDGASKPAVEAPAGDFFGVGLCEVGNFASNYVGTSSGGFFCKFPMPFRKGFRIEVENVDETIDTDVFMNVLYQLTDEIPGDAGYFHAQFHTGRNDGPIPIDVGQFEGKGQYVGITLSMQGQDRNYLSFLEAPEYVYIDEDWEKPRITGTGLEDYFMGGWYFREGVFAGPLHGLPVKDTLNASVAMYRFHDQDAIRFTKRFKMQFVNPWDPDRLRPFAYSSVAYAYVDSPEGQGPALPGRDGLLCWYRLRDRDHQSIP
;
A
#
# COMPACT_ATOMS: atom_id res chain seq x y z
N MET A 1 8.59 -64.93 -17.09
CA MET A 1 7.72 -65.49 -16.03
C MET A 1 6.60 -64.49 -15.74
N ARG A 2 5.34 -64.95 -15.90
CA ARG A 2 4.02 -64.38 -15.49
C ARG A 2 3.67 -62.92 -15.94
N CYS A 3 2.81 -62.68 -16.95
CA CYS A 3 1.32 -62.77 -17.02
C CYS A 3 0.57 -61.91 -15.96
N TRP A 4 -0.49 -61.12 -16.22
CA TRP A 4 -1.29 -60.81 -17.43
C TRP A 4 -2.33 -59.70 -17.11
N LYS A 5 -2.91 -59.06 -18.17
CA LYS A 5 -4.24 -58.38 -18.30
C LYS A 5 -4.44 -56.99 -17.69
N GLY A 6 -4.99 -55.97 -18.36
CA GLY A 6 -6.00 -55.86 -19.45
C GLY A 6 -6.97 -54.73 -19.02
N PHE A 7 -7.73 -53.97 -19.80
CA PHE A 7 -8.08 -53.85 -21.22
C PHE A 7 -8.64 -52.41 -21.37
N ALA A 8 -8.50 -51.81 -22.55
CA ALA A 8 -9.15 -50.54 -22.92
C ALA A 8 -10.66 -50.72 -23.17
N VAL A 9 -11.43 -49.62 -23.22
CA VAL A 9 -12.25 -49.20 -24.39
C VAL A 9 -13.12 -47.97 -24.07
N PHE A 10 -13.22 -47.11 -25.09
CA PHE A 10 -14.03 -45.90 -25.32
C PHE A 10 -15.54 -45.99 -25.02
N ALA A 11 -16.15 -44.83 -24.71
CA ALA A 11 -17.50 -44.50 -25.22
C ALA A 11 -17.73 -42.97 -25.29
N MET A 12 -18.06 -42.51 -26.49
CA MET A 12 -18.66 -41.21 -26.86
C MET A 12 -20.20 -41.34 -26.87
N ALA A 13 -20.92 -40.21 -27.00
CA ALA A 13 -22.38 -40.04 -27.24
C ALA A 13 -23.24 -39.89 -25.97
N ALA A 14 -24.32 -39.09 -25.90
CA ALA A 14 -24.94 -38.10 -26.77
C ALA A 14 -26.00 -37.33 -25.93
N VAL A 15 -26.45 -36.21 -26.49
CA VAL A 15 -27.52 -35.31 -26.03
C VAL A 15 -28.85 -36.01 -25.78
N ALA A 16 -29.57 -35.58 -24.73
CA ALA A 16 -31.03 -35.70 -24.66
C ALA A 16 -31.62 -34.43 -24.02
N MET A 17 -32.36 -33.67 -24.83
CA MET A 17 -33.33 -32.68 -24.37
C MET A 17 -34.47 -33.38 -23.64
N VAL A 18 -34.91 -32.82 -22.52
CA VAL A 18 -36.29 -32.99 -22.06
C VAL A 18 -36.84 -31.62 -21.70
N SER A 19 -37.78 -31.16 -22.52
CA SER A 19 -38.68 -30.05 -22.22
C SER A 19 -39.79 -30.54 -21.30
N PHE A 20 -40.08 -29.82 -20.22
CA PHE A 20 -41.40 -29.82 -19.61
C PHE A 20 -41.84 -28.38 -19.35
N VAL A 21 -42.98 -28.03 -19.95
CA VAL A 21 -43.72 -26.80 -19.71
C VAL A 21 -44.96 -27.13 -18.88
N SER A 22 -45.35 -26.14 -18.07
CA SER A 22 -46.64 -25.91 -17.41
C SER A 22 -46.81 -26.42 -15.98
N GLY A 23 -47.14 -25.45 -15.12
CA GLY A 23 -47.45 -25.63 -13.71
C GLY A 23 -47.54 -24.29 -13.00
N ALA A 24 -48.45 -23.42 -13.44
CA ALA A 24 -48.78 -22.19 -12.74
C ALA A 24 -49.43 -22.53 -11.39
N SER A 25 -48.91 -21.96 -10.29
CA SER A 25 -49.73 -21.69 -9.11
C SER A 25 -49.26 -20.39 -8.48
N ALA A 26 -50.20 -19.44 -8.42
CA ALA A 26 -50.05 -18.17 -7.75
C ALA A 26 -50.11 -18.37 -6.23
N GLY A 27 -49.16 -17.78 -5.51
CA GLY A 27 -49.15 -17.70 -4.06
C GLY A 27 -48.35 -16.48 -3.64
N SER A 28 -49.06 -15.40 -3.31
CA SER A 28 -48.50 -14.13 -2.88
C SER A 28 -47.73 -14.26 -1.56
N ARG A 29 -46.56 -13.63 -1.46
CA ARG A 29 -46.02 -13.04 -0.23
C ARG A 29 -44.81 -12.13 -0.49
N SER A 30 -45.00 -10.87 -0.08
CA SER A 30 -44.03 -9.87 0.38
C SER A 30 -42.78 -9.57 -0.46
N ASN A 31 -42.81 -8.36 -1.06
CA ASN A 31 -41.66 -7.58 -1.48
C ASN A 31 -40.61 -7.45 -0.36
N ALA A 32 -39.47 -8.12 -0.54
CA ALA A 32 -38.19 -7.65 -0.03
C ALA A 32 -37.29 -7.53 -1.27
N GLY A 33 -36.94 -6.29 -1.64
CA GLY A 33 -36.21 -5.98 -2.86
C GLY A 33 -34.82 -6.60 -2.86
N LEU A 34 -34.67 -7.72 -3.53
CA LEU A 34 -33.39 -8.22 -4.00
C LEU A 34 -32.98 -7.29 -5.14
N ARG A 35 -32.08 -6.33 -4.88
CA ARG A 35 -31.41 -5.58 -5.95
C ARG A 35 -30.60 -6.58 -6.77
N THR A 36 -31.13 -6.99 -7.91
CA THR A 36 -30.33 -7.56 -8.98
C THR A 36 -29.32 -6.50 -9.39
N MET A 37 -28.03 -6.77 -9.24
CA MET A 37 -26.99 -5.99 -9.93
C MET A 37 -27.31 -6.08 -11.42
N ASN A 38 -27.82 -5.00 -12.00
CA ASN A 38 -28.12 -4.96 -13.42
C ASN A 38 -26.81 -4.84 -14.19
N ASP A 39 -26.71 -5.54 -15.33
CA ASP A 39 -25.64 -5.40 -16.33
C ASP A 39 -25.41 -3.95 -16.81
N THR A 40 -26.33 -3.03 -16.50
CA THR A 40 -26.17 -1.59 -16.75
C THR A 40 -25.06 -0.96 -15.89
N ASP A 41 -24.80 -1.47 -14.69
CA ASP A 41 -23.77 -0.91 -13.80
C ASP A 41 -22.35 -1.29 -14.27
N SER A 42 -22.20 -2.46 -14.91
CA SER A 42 -20.89 -2.90 -15.45
C SER A 42 -20.51 -2.13 -16.71
N VAL A 43 -21.46 -1.88 -17.61
CA VAL A 43 -21.25 -1.05 -18.80
C VAL A 43 -21.09 0.43 -18.42
N ALA A 44 -21.87 0.95 -17.46
CA ALA A 44 -21.72 2.32 -16.98
C ALA A 44 -20.34 2.56 -16.33
N SER A 45 -19.85 1.61 -15.50
CA SER A 45 -18.49 1.67 -14.95
C SER A 45 -17.42 1.54 -16.04
N ALA A 46 -17.60 0.64 -17.01
CA ALA A 46 -16.67 0.47 -18.12
C ALA A 46 -16.60 1.69 -19.07
N LEU A 47 -17.71 2.43 -19.21
CA LEU A 47 -17.80 3.63 -20.03
C LEU A 47 -17.56 4.93 -19.25
N GLU A 48 -17.40 4.87 -17.93
CA GLU A 48 -17.16 6.05 -17.10
C GLU A 48 -15.89 6.80 -17.57
N ILE A 49 -14.84 6.05 -17.92
CA ILE A 49 -13.61 6.60 -18.49
C ILE A 49 -13.89 7.33 -19.82
N ALA A 50 -14.81 6.81 -20.64
CA ALA A 50 -15.19 7.43 -21.91
C ALA A 50 -16.03 8.71 -21.74
N GLY A 51 -16.64 8.92 -20.55
CA GLY A 51 -17.47 10.08 -20.24
C GLY A 51 -16.74 11.30 -19.67
N ARG A 52 -15.46 11.19 -19.29
CA ARG A 52 -14.67 12.24 -18.62
C ARG A 52 -14.11 13.30 -19.59
N GLN A 53 -14.95 13.85 -20.46
CA GLN A 53 -14.51 14.80 -21.50
C GLN A 53 -14.22 16.22 -20.99
N ASN A 54 -14.69 16.56 -19.78
CA ASN A 54 -14.49 17.89 -19.18
C ASN A 54 -13.26 17.97 -18.27
N GLU A 55 -12.52 16.87 -18.11
CA GLU A 55 -11.27 16.84 -17.34
C GLU A 55 -10.09 17.27 -18.22
N GLN A 56 -9.20 18.10 -17.67
CA GLN A 56 -7.94 18.46 -18.32
C GLN A 56 -6.80 17.65 -17.71
N THR A 57 -6.12 16.86 -18.53
CA THR A 57 -4.93 16.11 -18.10
C THR A 57 -3.71 17.03 -18.07
N HIS A 58 -3.01 17.01 -16.95
CA HIS A 58 -1.76 17.71 -16.75
C HIS A 58 -0.68 16.77 -16.23
N GLN A 59 0.56 17.21 -16.38
CA GLN A 59 1.74 16.53 -15.87
C GLN A 59 2.59 17.50 -15.05
N LEU A 60 3.02 17.05 -13.88
CA LEU A 60 4.09 17.67 -13.09
C LEU A 60 5.27 16.70 -13.07
N THR A 61 6.46 17.17 -13.42
CA THR A 61 7.65 16.33 -13.57
C THR A 61 8.90 17.03 -13.06
N THR A 62 9.88 16.25 -12.59
CA THR A 62 11.23 16.77 -12.26
C THR A 62 12.07 17.05 -13.50
N PHE A 63 11.60 16.66 -14.70
CA PHE A 63 12.32 16.94 -15.94
C PHE A 63 12.28 18.43 -16.29
N ASN A 64 13.45 19.07 -16.26
CA ASN A 64 13.63 20.44 -16.68
C ASN A 64 14.00 20.49 -18.18
N LEU A 65 13.12 21.03 -19.02
CA LEU A 65 13.28 21.09 -20.47
C LEU A 65 14.50 21.92 -20.91
N GLU A 66 14.75 23.04 -20.25
CA GLU A 66 15.83 23.96 -20.61
C GLU A 66 17.21 23.37 -20.31
N ARG A 67 17.35 22.76 -19.13
CA ARG A 67 18.61 22.15 -18.67
C ARG A 67 18.78 20.71 -19.13
N ARG A 68 17.72 20.09 -19.66
CA ARG A 68 17.64 18.66 -20.01
C ARG A 68 18.02 17.74 -18.84
N SER A 69 17.76 18.18 -17.61
CA SER A 69 17.98 17.39 -16.40
C SER A 69 16.70 16.67 -16.02
N LYS A 70 16.81 15.41 -15.61
CA LYS A 70 15.67 14.58 -15.18
C LYS A 70 15.36 14.69 -13.69
N THR A 71 16.28 15.24 -12.90
CA THR A 71 16.20 15.18 -11.44
C THR A 71 16.17 16.53 -10.76
N ILE A 72 15.66 16.50 -9.54
CA ILE A 72 15.86 17.54 -8.53
C ILE A 72 16.76 16.98 -7.44
N ALA A 73 17.80 17.72 -7.09
CA ALA A 73 18.71 17.37 -6.02
C ALA A 73 18.05 17.52 -4.64
N ILE A 74 18.26 16.53 -3.78
CA ILE A 74 17.82 16.50 -2.38
C ILE A 74 19.08 16.34 -1.50
N PRO A 75 19.77 17.45 -1.18
CA PRO A 75 20.97 17.40 -0.35
C PRO A 75 20.65 16.87 1.05
N ARG A 76 21.65 16.24 1.68
CA ARG A 76 21.53 15.72 3.05
C ARG A 76 21.08 16.80 4.04
N GLY A 77 20.20 16.43 4.95
CA GLY A 77 19.63 17.34 5.96
C GLY A 77 18.77 18.47 5.38
N LYS A 78 18.30 18.36 4.13
CA LYS A 78 17.43 19.36 3.49
C LYS A 78 16.07 18.78 3.16
N THR A 79 15.06 19.62 3.33
CA THR A 79 13.73 19.45 2.75
C THR A 79 13.64 20.28 1.48
N VAL A 80 13.16 19.68 0.40
CA VAL A 80 13.02 20.32 -0.90
C VAL A 80 11.59 20.14 -1.41
N THR A 81 10.93 21.24 -1.77
CA THR A 81 9.67 21.18 -2.53
C THR A 81 9.97 20.78 -3.97
N ILE A 82 9.49 19.61 -4.38
CA ILE A 82 9.75 19.05 -5.72
C ILE A 82 8.59 19.29 -6.69
N GLY A 83 7.48 19.85 -6.21
CA GLY A 83 6.42 20.37 -7.06
C GLY A 83 5.23 20.91 -6.28
N GLU A 84 4.53 21.86 -6.89
CA GLU A 84 3.35 22.51 -6.34
C GLU A 84 2.38 22.82 -7.49
N VAL A 85 1.10 22.53 -7.27
CA VAL A 85 0.03 22.74 -8.26
C VAL A 85 -1.13 23.46 -7.57
N LYS A 86 -1.72 24.41 -8.30
CA LYS A 86 -2.95 25.10 -7.89
C LYS A 86 -4.12 24.65 -8.76
N GLY A 87 -5.32 24.69 -8.19
CA GLY A 87 -6.56 24.30 -8.86
C GLY A 87 -7.30 23.21 -8.09
N LYS A 88 -8.38 22.70 -8.69
CA LYS A 88 -9.20 21.61 -8.15
C LYS A 88 -9.10 20.41 -9.08
N GLY A 89 -8.97 19.23 -8.52
CA GLY A 89 -8.56 18.07 -9.29
C GLY A 89 -8.28 16.83 -8.46
N TYR A 90 -7.65 15.84 -9.09
CA TYR A 90 -7.11 14.69 -8.40
C TYR A 90 -5.80 14.23 -9.05
N ILE A 91 -4.86 13.75 -8.24
CA ILE A 91 -3.72 12.98 -8.73
C ILE A 91 -4.22 11.59 -9.13
N ALA A 92 -3.94 11.17 -10.36
CA ALA A 92 -4.33 9.87 -10.89
C ALA A 92 -3.16 8.86 -10.88
N ASN A 93 -1.93 9.37 -11.00
CA ASN A 93 -0.72 8.54 -10.99
C ASN A 93 0.45 9.36 -10.48
N LEU A 94 1.10 8.86 -9.43
CA LEU A 94 2.38 9.33 -8.93
C LEU A 94 3.43 8.25 -9.21
N TRP A 95 4.44 8.59 -10.00
CA TRP A 95 5.61 7.75 -10.25
C TRP A 95 6.87 8.45 -9.77
N MET A 96 7.78 7.70 -9.13
CA MET A 96 9.04 8.21 -8.63
C MET A 96 10.18 7.20 -8.83
N THR A 97 11.41 7.69 -8.89
CA THR A 97 12.59 6.85 -8.63
C THR A 97 13.64 7.63 -7.84
N PHE A 98 14.39 6.89 -7.04
CA PHE A 98 15.31 7.41 -6.04
C PHE A 98 16.70 6.87 -6.38
N PRO A 99 17.63 7.69 -6.89
CA PRO A 99 19.04 7.36 -6.87
C PRO A 99 19.57 7.10 -5.46
N GLY A 100 20.71 6.43 -5.39
CA GLY A 100 21.47 6.26 -4.15
C GLY A 100 21.16 5.00 -3.35
N TRP A 101 20.06 4.28 -3.59
CA TRP A 101 19.82 3.02 -2.85
C TRP A 101 20.63 1.85 -3.40
N PHE A 102 20.88 1.83 -4.70
CA PHE A 102 21.69 0.81 -5.39
C PHE A 102 22.59 1.38 -6.49
N TRP A 103 22.25 2.53 -7.09
CA TRP A 103 23.08 3.27 -8.04
C TRP A 103 22.80 4.77 -7.99
N GLN A 104 23.79 5.61 -8.31
CA GLN A 104 23.57 7.02 -8.66
C GLN A 104 23.97 7.27 -10.11
N HIS A 105 22.99 7.50 -10.99
CA HIS A 105 23.20 7.91 -12.39
C HIS A 105 24.25 7.09 -13.16
N TRP A 106 24.31 5.77 -12.91
CA TRP A 106 25.29 4.85 -13.52
C TRP A 106 26.76 5.18 -13.21
N ASN A 107 27.01 6.02 -12.21
CA ASN A 107 28.34 6.31 -11.70
C ASN A 107 28.75 5.23 -10.68
N LYS A 108 29.77 4.44 -11.03
CA LYS A 108 30.30 3.33 -10.21
C LYS A 108 31.00 3.80 -8.93
N ASP A 109 31.48 5.04 -8.94
CA ASP A 109 32.25 5.62 -7.83
C ASP A 109 31.37 6.46 -6.89
N ALA A 110 30.09 6.64 -7.22
CA ALA A 110 29.17 7.38 -6.37
C ALA A 110 28.80 6.57 -5.12
N ALA A 111 28.74 7.25 -3.98
CA ALA A 111 28.31 6.64 -2.74
C ALA A 111 26.85 6.16 -2.84
N ILE A 112 26.58 4.95 -2.35
CA ILE A 112 25.22 4.42 -2.22
C ILE A 112 24.94 4.11 -0.75
N SER A 113 23.67 4.22 -0.39
CA SER A 113 23.14 3.93 0.92
C SER A 113 21.80 3.22 0.71
N PRO A 114 21.69 1.89 0.89
CA PRO A 114 20.42 1.18 0.74
C PRO A 114 19.33 1.72 1.68
N THR A 115 19.73 2.34 2.79
CA THR A 115 18.82 2.99 3.73
C THR A 115 18.16 4.25 3.18
N ILE A 116 18.59 4.78 2.03
CA ILE A 116 18.02 6.01 1.44
C ILE A 116 16.53 5.90 1.16
N LEU A 117 16.01 4.69 0.87
CA LEU A 117 14.57 4.48 0.72
C LEU A 117 13.80 4.69 2.04
N LYS A 118 14.47 4.57 3.19
CA LYS A 118 13.90 4.79 4.52
C LYS A 118 14.25 6.15 5.12
N THR A 119 15.30 6.80 4.62
CA THR A 119 15.76 8.13 5.05
C THR A 119 15.40 9.25 4.09
N LEU A 120 14.74 8.96 2.96
CA LEU A 120 13.98 9.95 2.19
C LEU A 120 12.54 9.97 2.66
N ILE A 121 12.09 11.10 3.20
CA ILE A 121 10.73 11.29 3.68
C ILE A 121 9.91 11.99 2.60
N LEU A 122 8.87 11.31 2.12
CA LEU A 122 7.88 11.87 1.20
C LEU A 122 6.80 12.59 2.00
N ARG A 123 6.51 13.83 1.62
CA ARG A 123 5.40 14.62 2.17
C ARG A 123 4.49 15.14 1.08
N ILE A 124 3.17 14.99 1.27
CA ILE A 124 2.17 15.61 0.41
C ILE A 124 1.17 16.41 1.26
N TYR A 125 0.96 17.66 0.85
CA TYR A 125 0.05 18.61 1.50
C TYR A 125 -1.11 18.91 0.56
N TRP A 126 -2.31 18.98 1.10
CA TRP A 126 -3.53 19.33 0.36
C TRP A 126 -4.00 20.73 0.73
N ASP A 127 -4.44 21.50 -0.27
CA ASP A 127 -5.23 22.72 -0.11
C ASP A 127 -4.66 23.80 0.81
N GLY A 128 -3.33 23.84 0.93
CA GLY A 128 -2.62 24.78 1.80
C GLY A 128 -2.59 24.37 3.28
N ALA A 129 -2.89 23.10 3.59
CA ALA A 129 -2.79 22.53 4.93
C ALA A 129 -1.38 22.73 5.52
N SER A 130 -1.36 22.97 6.83
CA SER A 130 -0.11 23.20 7.57
C SER A 130 0.67 21.91 7.83
N LYS A 131 -0.04 20.78 7.96
CA LYS A 131 0.55 19.45 8.20
C LYS A 131 0.37 18.55 6.97
N PRO A 132 1.40 17.75 6.61
CA PRO A 132 1.31 16.85 5.47
C PRO A 132 0.33 15.69 5.75
N ALA A 133 -0.63 15.47 4.86
CA ALA A 133 -1.58 14.35 4.96
C ALA A 133 -0.94 13.00 4.58
N VAL A 134 0.08 13.04 3.73
CA VAL A 134 0.97 11.91 3.45
C VAL A 134 2.31 12.25 4.07
N GLU A 135 2.77 11.48 5.05
CA GLU A 135 4.11 11.61 5.63
C GLU A 135 4.66 10.22 5.96
N ALA A 136 5.64 9.77 5.17
CA ALA A 136 6.25 8.46 5.34
C ALA A 136 7.62 8.41 4.65
N PRO A 137 8.52 7.50 5.07
CA PRO A 137 9.65 7.13 4.23
C PRO A 137 9.19 6.66 2.86
N ALA A 138 9.92 7.06 1.81
CA ALA A 138 9.55 6.81 0.43
C ALA A 138 9.38 5.31 0.15
N GLY A 139 10.31 4.49 0.63
CA GLY A 139 10.26 3.03 0.48
C GLY A 139 9.04 2.42 1.15
N ASP A 140 8.79 2.76 2.42
CA ASP A 140 7.62 2.27 3.16
C ASP A 140 6.30 2.67 2.48
N PHE A 141 6.19 3.91 1.97
CA PHE A 141 5.02 4.38 1.23
C PHE A 141 4.72 3.55 -0.03
N PHE A 142 5.74 3.00 -0.69
CA PHE A 142 5.57 2.15 -1.87
C PHE A 142 5.65 0.64 -1.57
N GLY A 143 5.69 0.24 -0.30
CA GLY A 143 5.67 -1.18 0.11
C GLY A 143 7.03 -1.88 0.17
N VAL A 144 8.13 -1.13 0.26
CA VAL A 144 9.50 -1.67 0.40
C VAL A 144 10.19 -1.21 1.69
N GLY A 145 9.48 -1.25 2.82
CA GLY A 145 9.94 -0.75 4.12
C GLY A 145 11.17 -1.47 4.72
N LEU A 146 11.58 -2.60 4.15
CA LEU A 146 12.81 -3.32 4.51
C LEU A 146 14.08 -2.76 3.83
N CYS A 147 13.97 -1.69 3.01
CA CYS A 147 15.04 -1.26 2.10
C CYS A 147 15.49 -2.36 1.13
N GLU A 148 14.60 -3.32 0.88
CA GLU A 148 14.81 -4.47 0.02
C GLU A 148 13.70 -4.45 -1.03
N VAL A 149 14.06 -4.19 -2.29
CA VAL A 149 13.06 -4.09 -3.36
C VAL A 149 12.70 -5.50 -3.82
N GLY A 150 11.47 -5.92 -3.51
CA GLY A 150 10.77 -6.99 -4.19
C GLY A 150 9.92 -6.38 -5.31
N ASN A 151 10.11 -6.81 -6.56
CA ASN A 151 9.26 -6.31 -7.65
C ASN A 151 7.83 -6.82 -7.46
N PHE A 152 6.86 -5.91 -7.44
CA PHE A 152 5.43 -6.23 -7.43
C PHE A 152 4.62 -5.09 -8.03
N ALA A 153 3.44 -5.41 -8.56
CA ALA A 153 2.49 -4.42 -9.04
C ALA A 153 1.10 -4.77 -8.50
N SER A 154 0.63 -3.99 -7.54
CA SER A 154 -0.77 -4.02 -7.13
C SER A 154 -1.59 -3.01 -7.97
N ASN A 155 -2.89 -2.91 -7.71
CA ASN A 155 -3.75 -1.89 -8.32
C ASN A 155 -3.33 -0.48 -7.92
N TYR A 156 -2.83 -0.30 -6.68
CA TYR A 156 -2.59 1.02 -6.11
C TYR A 156 -1.12 1.36 -6.02
N VAL A 157 -0.32 0.57 -5.30
CA VAL A 157 1.13 0.82 -5.18
C VAL A 157 1.94 -0.32 -5.78
N GLY A 158 3.18 -0.04 -6.13
CA GLY A 158 4.09 -1.09 -6.57
C GLY A 158 5.45 -0.58 -6.92
N THR A 159 6.35 -1.53 -7.14
CA THR A 159 7.73 -1.28 -7.50
C THR A 159 8.15 -2.22 -8.62
N SER A 160 8.70 -1.67 -9.69
CA SER A 160 9.21 -2.43 -10.83
C SER A 160 10.52 -1.82 -11.32
N SER A 161 11.62 -2.58 -11.20
CA SER A 161 12.93 -2.18 -11.71
C SER A 161 13.40 -0.81 -11.18
N GLY A 162 13.17 -0.53 -9.89
CA GLY A 162 13.53 0.74 -9.26
C GLY A 162 12.61 1.92 -9.59
N GLY A 163 11.54 1.70 -10.37
CA GLY A 163 10.42 2.62 -10.49
C GLY A 163 9.36 2.32 -9.43
N PHE A 164 8.88 3.36 -8.75
CA PHE A 164 7.89 3.29 -7.69
C PHE A 164 6.64 4.01 -8.14
N PHE A 165 5.46 3.42 -7.94
CA PHE A 165 4.21 4.05 -8.34
C PHE A 165 3.13 4.00 -7.26
N CYS A 166 2.26 5.00 -7.27
CA CYS A 166 1.02 5.08 -6.51
C CYS A 166 -0.10 5.58 -7.42
N LYS A 167 -1.20 4.85 -7.45
CA LYS A 167 -2.40 5.06 -8.28
C LYS A 167 -3.66 5.23 -7.44
N PHE A 168 -3.53 5.38 -6.12
CA PHE A 168 -4.65 5.87 -5.32
C PHE A 168 -5.09 7.23 -5.89
N PRO A 169 -6.38 7.44 -6.19
CA PRO A 169 -6.87 8.77 -6.54
C PRO A 169 -6.63 9.72 -5.36
N MET A 170 -6.03 10.89 -5.58
CA MET A 170 -5.80 11.85 -4.50
C MET A 170 -6.50 13.18 -4.80
N PRO A 171 -7.77 13.36 -4.38
CA PRO A 171 -8.52 14.58 -4.61
C PRO A 171 -7.95 15.79 -3.86
N PHE A 172 -8.03 16.97 -4.48
CA PHE A 172 -7.67 18.26 -3.90
C PHE A 172 -8.60 19.36 -4.44
N ARG A 173 -8.89 20.39 -3.63
CA ARG A 173 -9.88 21.43 -3.97
C ARG A 173 -9.26 22.80 -4.27
N LYS A 174 -8.02 23.05 -3.85
CA LYS A 174 -7.26 24.29 -4.05
C LYS A 174 -5.87 24.03 -4.61
N GLY A 175 -5.29 22.87 -4.33
CA GLY A 175 -4.00 22.46 -4.89
C GLY A 175 -3.30 21.40 -4.04
N PHE A 176 -2.09 21.04 -4.45
CA PHE A 176 -1.23 20.16 -3.68
C PHE A 176 0.23 20.59 -3.75
N ARG A 177 1.00 20.18 -2.75
CA ARG A 177 2.45 20.40 -2.68
C ARG A 177 3.14 19.11 -2.29
N ILE A 178 4.21 18.76 -3.00
CA ILE A 178 5.03 17.57 -2.72
C ILE A 178 6.41 18.03 -2.26
N GLU A 179 6.84 17.54 -1.11
CA GLU A 179 8.18 17.74 -0.57
C GLU A 179 8.88 16.40 -0.37
N VAL A 180 10.19 16.42 -0.49
CA VAL A 180 11.06 15.31 -0.09
C VAL A 180 12.13 15.85 0.85
N GLU A 181 12.29 15.19 2.00
CA GLU A 181 13.38 15.46 2.94
C GLU A 181 14.38 14.33 2.93
N ASN A 182 15.67 14.68 2.87
CA ASN A 182 16.75 13.72 3.03
C ASN A 182 17.30 13.80 4.46
N VAL A 183 16.93 12.82 5.29
CA VAL A 183 17.46 12.64 6.65
C VAL A 183 18.63 11.65 6.70
N ASP A 184 19.15 11.22 5.54
CA ASP A 184 20.40 10.49 5.47
C ASP A 184 21.57 11.42 5.81
N GLU A 185 22.55 10.92 6.56
CA GLU A 185 23.72 11.70 6.96
C GLU A 185 24.92 11.47 6.04
N THR A 186 24.87 10.42 5.23
CA THR A 186 26.01 9.88 4.50
C THR A 186 26.04 10.33 3.05
N ILE A 187 24.88 10.39 2.38
CA ILE A 187 24.80 10.69 0.95
C ILE A 187 23.83 11.83 0.64
N ASP A 188 24.25 12.66 -0.31
CA ASP A 188 23.32 13.48 -1.09
C ASP A 188 22.69 12.59 -2.16
N THR A 189 21.47 12.93 -2.58
CA THR A 189 20.77 12.18 -3.62
C THR A 189 19.92 13.10 -4.47
N ASP A 190 19.19 12.51 -5.40
CA ASP A 190 18.29 13.13 -6.34
C ASP A 190 16.93 12.43 -6.30
N VAL A 191 15.92 13.07 -6.88
CA VAL A 191 14.61 12.45 -7.12
C VAL A 191 14.22 12.66 -8.58
N PHE A 192 13.71 11.58 -9.18
CA PHE A 192 12.92 11.64 -10.40
C PHE A 192 11.45 11.48 -10.02
N MET A 193 10.58 12.31 -10.59
CA MET A 193 9.15 12.25 -10.33
C MET A 193 8.35 12.55 -11.60
N ASN A 194 7.24 11.84 -11.75
CA ASN A 194 6.18 12.14 -12.70
C ASN A 194 4.83 12.03 -12.00
N VAL A 195 4.02 13.09 -12.06
CA VAL A 195 2.67 13.13 -11.53
C VAL A 195 1.73 13.41 -12.66
N LEU A 196 0.84 12.46 -12.94
CA LEU A 196 -0.29 12.65 -13.84
C LEU A 196 -1.51 13.02 -12.99
N TYR A 197 -2.10 14.18 -13.27
CA TYR A 197 -3.25 14.69 -12.52
C TYR A 197 -4.28 15.29 -13.46
N GLN A 198 -5.53 15.30 -13.01
CA GLN A 198 -6.65 15.87 -13.74
C GLN A 198 -7.11 17.14 -13.03
N LEU A 199 -7.27 18.23 -13.77
CA LEU A 199 -8.03 19.38 -13.30
C LEU A 199 -9.48 19.25 -13.79
N THR A 200 -10.41 19.49 -12.88
CA THR A 200 -11.84 19.34 -13.15
C THR A 200 -12.62 20.43 -12.43
N ASP A 201 -13.80 20.76 -12.94
CA ASP A 201 -14.67 21.74 -12.30
C ASP A 201 -15.38 21.19 -11.05
N GLU A 202 -15.52 19.88 -10.94
CA GLU A 202 -16.26 19.25 -9.86
C GLU A 202 -15.48 18.09 -9.25
N ILE A 203 -15.34 18.13 -7.93
CA ILE A 203 -14.92 16.99 -7.10
C ILE A 203 -16.15 16.64 -6.26
N PRO A 204 -16.51 15.34 -6.13
CA PRO A 204 -17.64 14.95 -5.28
C PRO A 204 -17.51 15.57 -3.88
N GLY A 205 -18.60 16.17 -3.39
CA GLY A 205 -18.58 16.92 -2.14
C GLY A 205 -18.16 16.09 -0.93
N ASP A 206 -18.41 14.79 -0.98
CA ASP A 206 -18.07 13.78 0.02
C ASP A 206 -16.75 13.04 -0.25
N ALA A 207 -16.00 13.41 -1.29
CA ALA A 207 -14.66 12.86 -1.52
C ALA A 207 -13.71 13.27 -0.38
N GLY A 208 -13.12 12.28 0.28
CA GLY A 208 -12.06 12.51 1.27
C GLY A 208 -10.73 12.87 0.62
N TYR A 209 -9.84 13.48 1.41
CA TYR A 209 -8.43 13.64 1.08
C TYR A 209 -7.69 12.34 1.30
N PHE A 210 -6.70 12.03 0.46
CA PHE A 210 -5.86 10.86 0.65
C PHE A 210 -4.84 11.11 1.77
N HIS A 211 -4.76 10.21 2.74
CA HIS A 211 -3.81 10.24 3.84
C HIS A 211 -2.95 9.00 3.84
N ALA A 212 -1.70 9.15 4.28
CA ALA A 212 -0.80 8.04 4.56
C ALA A 212 -0.04 8.32 5.86
N GLN A 213 -0.20 7.43 6.84
CA GLN A 213 0.43 7.56 8.15
C GLN A 213 1.48 6.48 8.37
N PHE A 214 2.69 6.91 8.65
CA PHE A 214 3.77 6.01 9.01
C PHE A 214 3.79 5.69 10.50
N HIS A 215 3.91 4.40 10.82
CA HIS A 215 4.21 3.92 12.18
C HIS A 215 5.44 3.02 12.11
N THR A 216 6.26 3.05 13.14
CA THR A 216 7.43 2.17 13.26
C THR A 216 7.75 1.95 14.71
N GLY A 217 8.35 0.81 15.02
CA GLY A 217 8.76 0.54 16.39
C GLY A 217 9.50 -0.77 16.53
N ARG A 218 10.25 -0.84 17.62
CA ARG A 218 10.75 -2.10 18.16
C ARG A 218 9.78 -2.56 19.25
N ASN A 219 9.46 -3.84 19.24
CA ASN A 219 8.57 -4.49 20.17
C ASN A 219 9.33 -5.63 20.85
N ASP A 220 9.45 -5.61 22.17
CA ASP A 220 10.20 -6.62 22.95
C ASP A 220 9.31 -7.79 23.43
N GLY A 221 8.05 -7.89 22.99
CA GLY A 221 7.04 -8.83 23.48
C GLY A 221 5.70 -8.11 23.74
N PRO A 222 4.59 -8.82 24.04
CA PRO A 222 3.23 -8.74 23.44
C PRO A 222 2.47 -7.41 23.58
N ILE A 223 3.18 -6.30 23.47
CA ILE A 223 2.65 -4.95 23.38
C ILE A 223 1.90 -4.87 22.04
N PRO A 224 0.64 -4.39 22.02
CA PRO A 224 -0.06 -4.08 20.78
C PRO A 224 0.77 -3.16 19.88
N ILE A 225 0.83 -3.48 18.58
CA ILE A 225 1.44 -2.57 17.60
C ILE A 225 0.37 -1.72 16.94
N ASP A 226 0.44 -0.41 17.11
CA ASP A 226 -0.38 0.55 16.36
C ASP A 226 0.13 0.66 14.93
N VAL A 227 -0.77 0.54 13.96
CA VAL A 227 -0.44 0.58 12.53
C VAL A 227 -1.20 1.64 11.74
N GLY A 228 -2.25 2.23 12.32
CA GLY A 228 -2.97 3.36 11.73
C GLY A 228 -4.07 3.90 12.64
N GLN A 229 -4.21 5.23 12.69
CA GLN A 229 -5.23 5.90 13.50
C GLN A 229 -5.70 7.19 12.81
N PHE A 230 -6.99 7.30 12.51
CA PHE A 230 -7.56 8.46 11.82
C PHE A 230 -8.74 9.03 12.60
N GLU A 231 -8.91 10.34 12.54
CA GLU A 231 -10.03 11.09 13.13
C GLU A 231 -10.82 11.83 12.04
N GLY A 232 -12.11 12.02 12.27
CA GLY A 232 -13.05 12.55 11.28
C GLY A 232 -13.85 11.46 10.58
N LYS A 233 -14.59 11.85 9.54
CA LYS A 233 -15.33 10.91 8.69
C LYS A 233 -14.44 10.42 7.56
N GLY A 234 -14.41 9.12 7.33
CA GLY A 234 -13.51 8.56 6.34
C GLY A 234 -13.65 7.07 6.09
N GLN A 235 -12.67 6.55 5.36
CA GLN A 235 -12.51 5.13 5.10
C GLN A 235 -11.03 4.76 5.07
N TYR A 236 -10.69 3.70 5.79
CA TYR A 236 -9.39 3.06 5.73
C TYR A 236 -9.35 2.13 4.50
N VAL A 237 -8.33 2.30 3.66
CA VAL A 237 -8.23 1.65 2.34
C VAL A 237 -7.00 0.76 2.20
N GLY A 238 -6.21 0.58 3.26
CA GLY A 238 -5.19 -0.45 3.30
C GLY A 238 -3.93 -0.07 4.04
N ILE A 239 -2.91 -0.92 3.85
CA ILE A 239 -1.64 -0.85 4.56
C ILE A 239 -0.53 -1.56 3.79
N THR A 240 0.68 -0.99 3.87
CA THR A 240 1.93 -1.73 3.69
C THR A 240 2.53 -1.97 5.07
N LEU A 241 3.05 -3.18 5.32
CA LEU A 241 3.64 -3.56 6.59
C LEU A 241 4.91 -4.37 6.35
N SER A 242 6.02 -3.88 6.90
CA SER A 242 7.31 -4.56 6.93
C SER A 242 7.62 -4.96 8.36
N MET A 243 8.13 -6.17 8.55
CA MET A 243 8.49 -6.69 9.87
C MET A 243 9.78 -7.49 9.80
N GLN A 244 10.56 -7.44 10.86
CA GLN A 244 11.77 -8.24 11.03
C GLN A 244 11.89 -8.74 12.48
N GLY A 245 11.99 -10.05 12.67
CA GLY A 245 12.25 -10.65 14.00
C GLY A 245 13.68 -10.38 14.46
N GLN A 246 13.94 -10.26 15.76
CA GLN A 246 15.32 -10.23 16.26
C GLN A 246 16.03 -11.56 15.98
N ASP A 247 15.35 -12.66 16.32
CA ASP A 247 15.84 -14.02 16.11
C ASP A 247 15.66 -14.44 14.64
N ARG A 248 16.69 -15.10 14.11
CA ARG A 248 16.68 -15.63 12.73
C ARG A 248 15.79 -16.87 12.62
N ASN A 249 15.22 -17.10 11.44
CA ASN A 249 14.35 -18.27 11.18
C ASN A 249 13.11 -18.37 12.09
N TYR A 250 12.66 -17.27 12.69
CA TYR A 250 11.55 -17.28 13.63
C TYR A 250 10.56 -16.16 13.30
N LEU A 251 9.34 -16.53 12.90
CA LEU A 251 8.31 -15.63 12.35
C LEU A 251 7.05 -15.57 13.25
N SER A 252 7.20 -15.80 14.55
CA SER A 252 6.12 -15.76 15.56
C SER A 252 5.27 -14.50 15.53
N PHE A 253 5.85 -13.36 15.14
CA PHE A 253 5.11 -12.10 15.00
C PHE A 253 3.97 -12.20 13.98
N LEU A 254 3.99 -13.18 13.07
CA LEU A 254 2.90 -13.43 12.14
C LEU A 254 1.62 -13.92 12.84
N GLU A 255 1.68 -14.40 14.08
CA GLU A 255 0.49 -14.92 14.79
C GLU A 255 -0.34 -13.82 15.47
N ALA A 256 -0.09 -12.55 15.14
CA ALA A 256 -0.79 -11.42 15.74
C ALA A 256 -2.10 -11.14 14.99
N PRO A 257 -3.29 -11.40 15.56
CA PRO A 257 -4.55 -10.96 14.96
C PRO A 257 -4.66 -9.43 14.92
N GLU A 258 -5.33 -8.90 13.89
CA GLU A 258 -5.71 -7.50 13.81
C GLU A 258 -6.95 -7.20 14.64
N TYR A 259 -6.89 -6.13 15.41
CA TYR A 259 -7.99 -5.54 16.16
C TYR A 259 -8.30 -4.16 15.58
N VAL A 260 -9.52 -3.98 15.08
CA VAL A 260 -9.97 -2.72 14.49
C VAL A 260 -11.06 -2.10 15.35
N TYR A 261 -10.86 -0.84 15.72
CA TYR A 261 -11.78 -0.04 16.53
C TYR A 261 -12.37 1.07 15.68
N ILE A 262 -13.69 1.23 15.73
CA ILE A 262 -14.45 2.14 14.86
C ILE A 262 -15.39 2.98 15.71
N ASP A 263 -15.26 4.30 15.58
CA ASP A 263 -16.08 5.31 16.24
C ASP A 263 -16.03 5.25 17.77
N GLU A 264 -17.06 4.76 18.47
CA GLU A 264 -17.24 5.03 19.91
C GLU A 264 -16.60 3.99 20.83
N ASP A 265 -16.96 2.71 20.69
CA ASP A 265 -16.49 1.64 21.58
C ASP A 265 -15.06 1.22 21.21
N TRP A 266 -14.11 1.68 22.02
CA TRP A 266 -12.70 1.30 21.95
C TRP A 266 -12.30 0.39 23.13
N GLU A 267 -13.26 -0.07 23.94
CA GLU A 267 -13.01 -1.11 24.94
C GLU A 267 -12.94 -2.50 24.29
N LYS A 268 -13.69 -2.69 23.19
CA LYS A 268 -13.66 -3.93 22.40
C LYS A 268 -13.49 -3.63 20.91
N PRO A 269 -12.64 -4.38 20.20
CA PRO A 269 -12.53 -4.22 18.76
C PRO A 269 -13.84 -4.62 18.08
N ARG A 270 -14.22 -3.86 17.05
CA ARG A 270 -15.38 -4.16 16.20
C ARG A 270 -15.07 -5.24 15.18
N ILE A 271 -13.81 -5.33 14.75
CA ILE A 271 -13.31 -6.39 13.87
C ILE A 271 -12.12 -7.05 14.56
N THR A 272 -12.13 -8.37 14.57
CA THR A 272 -11.11 -9.21 15.19
C THR A 272 -10.69 -10.25 14.17
N GLY A 273 -9.41 -10.28 13.83
CA GLY A 273 -8.84 -11.31 12.98
C GLY A 273 -8.30 -12.52 13.74
N THR A 274 -7.49 -13.30 13.04
CA THR A 274 -7.01 -14.61 13.51
C THR A 274 -5.49 -14.73 13.52
N GLY A 275 -4.81 -13.97 12.67
CA GLY A 275 -3.36 -13.97 12.50
C GLY A 275 -2.97 -12.86 11.55
N LEU A 276 -1.72 -12.42 11.63
CA LEU A 276 -1.22 -11.32 10.82
C LEU A 276 -1.13 -11.76 9.36
N GLU A 277 -0.60 -12.96 9.07
CA GLU A 277 -0.59 -13.46 7.70
C GLU A 277 -2.00 -13.65 7.15
N ASP A 278 -2.95 -14.03 8.00
CA ASP A 278 -4.36 -14.23 7.63
C ASP A 278 -4.98 -12.90 7.16
N TYR A 279 -4.70 -11.80 7.87
CA TYR A 279 -5.11 -10.47 7.43
C TYR A 279 -4.56 -10.13 6.04
N PHE A 280 -3.34 -10.55 5.70
CA PHE A 280 -2.75 -10.33 4.37
C PHE A 280 -3.16 -11.41 3.34
N MET A 281 -4.24 -12.16 3.61
CA MET A 281 -4.77 -13.24 2.76
C MET A 281 -3.76 -14.37 2.50
N GLY A 282 -2.82 -14.52 3.42
CA GLY A 282 -1.90 -15.64 3.48
C GLY A 282 -2.47 -16.81 4.28
N GLY A 283 -1.54 -17.57 4.84
CA GLY A 283 -1.82 -18.67 5.74
C GLY A 283 -0.57 -19.50 5.96
N TRP A 284 -0.48 -20.17 7.11
CA TRP A 284 0.64 -21.02 7.47
C TRP A 284 2.00 -20.32 7.28
N TYR A 285 2.14 -19.10 7.82
CA TYR A 285 3.37 -18.30 7.69
C TYR A 285 3.84 -18.11 6.24
N PHE A 286 2.89 -18.04 5.30
CA PHE A 286 3.15 -17.97 3.86
C PHE A 286 4.02 -19.11 3.35
N ARG A 287 3.67 -20.36 3.66
CA ARG A 287 4.51 -21.56 3.44
C ARG A 287 5.17 -21.62 2.05
N GLU A 288 4.42 -21.30 1.00
CA GLU A 288 4.88 -21.36 -0.40
C GLU A 288 5.68 -20.12 -0.86
N GLY A 289 5.92 -19.16 0.03
CA GLY A 289 6.80 -18.02 -0.23
C GLY A 289 6.09 -16.78 -0.75
N VAL A 290 6.80 -16.00 -1.56
CA VAL A 290 6.38 -14.69 -2.05
C VAL A 290 5.27 -14.81 -3.10
N PHE A 291 4.38 -13.83 -3.12
CA PHE A 291 3.34 -13.69 -4.13
C PHE A 291 2.89 -12.23 -4.23
N ALA A 292 2.29 -11.87 -5.36
CA ALA A 292 1.75 -10.52 -5.59
C ALA A 292 0.41 -10.61 -6.32
N GLY A 293 -0.63 -10.07 -5.70
CA GLY A 293 -1.97 -9.95 -6.27
C GLY A 293 -2.39 -8.49 -6.45
N PRO A 294 -3.55 -8.23 -7.07
CA PRO A 294 -4.02 -6.87 -7.31
C PRO A 294 -4.25 -6.05 -6.04
N LEU A 295 -4.66 -6.70 -4.95
CA LEU A 295 -5.06 -6.03 -3.70
C LEU A 295 -4.31 -6.52 -2.46
N HIS A 296 -3.50 -7.57 -2.56
CA HIS A 296 -2.72 -8.08 -1.43
C HIS A 296 -1.52 -8.88 -1.91
N GLY A 297 -0.49 -8.99 -1.08
CA GLY A 297 0.70 -9.77 -1.41
C GLY A 297 1.81 -9.70 -0.36
N LEU A 298 2.83 -10.52 -0.60
CA LEU A 298 4.06 -10.64 0.18
C LEU A 298 5.25 -10.53 -0.80
N PRO A 299 5.62 -9.32 -1.24
CA PRO A 299 6.71 -9.12 -2.20
C PRO A 299 8.08 -9.55 -1.65
N VAL A 300 8.26 -9.56 -0.32
CA VAL A 300 9.50 -9.99 0.32
C VAL A 300 9.19 -10.96 1.44
N LYS A 301 9.88 -12.11 1.40
CA LYS A 301 9.98 -13.07 2.50
C LYS A 301 11.42 -13.57 2.58
N ASP A 302 12.09 -13.29 3.69
CA ASP A 302 13.39 -13.84 4.00
C ASP A 302 13.31 -14.57 5.34
N THR A 303 13.05 -15.87 5.28
CA THR A 303 12.96 -16.72 6.48
C THR A 303 14.25 -16.66 7.29
N LEU A 304 15.42 -16.64 6.65
CA LEU A 304 16.71 -16.62 7.36
C LEU A 304 16.87 -15.35 8.19
N ASN A 305 16.49 -14.21 7.63
CA ASN A 305 16.51 -12.94 8.36
C ASN A 305 15.21 -12.66 9.12
N ALA A 306 14.26 -13.61 9.17
CA ALA A 306 12.94 -13.41 9.77
C ALA A 306 12.25 -12.13 9.30
N SER A 307 12.38 -11.79 8.01
CA SER A 307 11.87 -10.56 7.41
C SER A 307 10.69 -10.82 6.48
N VAL A 308 9.68 -9.97 6.55
CA VAL A 308 8.56 -9.94 5.60
C VAL A 308 8.22 -8.51 5.23
N ALA A 309 7.83 -8.29 3.98
CA ALA A 309 7.14 -7.06 3.55
C ALA A 309 5.84 -7.47 2.86
N MET A 310 4.73 -6.90 3.32
CA MET A 310 3.38 -7.26 2.94
C MET A 310 2.58 -6.02 2.57
N TYR A 311 1.54 -6.21 1.78
CA TYR A 311 0.53 -5.18 1.54
C TYR A 311 -0.86 -5.80 1.47
N ARG A 312 -1.85 -5.01 1.89
CA ARG A 312 -3.28 -5.26 1.65
C ARG A 312 -3.98 -3.93 1.42
N PHE A 313 -4.77 -3.87 0.36
CA PHE A 313 -5.61 -2.74 -0.01
C PHE A 313 -7.06 -3.18 -0.03
N HIS A 314 -7.93 -2.33 0.48
CA HIS A 314 -9.35 -2.56 0.55
C HIS A 314 -10.06 -1.75 -0.54
N ASP A 315 -10.83 -2.45 -1.37
CA ASP A 315 -11.69 -1.84 -2.38
C ASP A 315 -13.13 -1.85 -1.89
N GLN A 316 -13.85 -2.92 -2.23
CA GLN A 316 -15.24 -3.11 -1.84
C GLN A 316 -15.38 -3.31 -0.32
N ASP A 317 -14.33 -3.80 0.33
CA ASP A 317 -14.23 -4.08 1.76
C ASP A 317 -13.58 -2.95 2.57
N ALA A 318 -13.49 -1.72 2.03
CA ALA A 318 -12.97 -0.56 2.75
C ALA A 318 -13.68 -0.35 4.10
N ILE A 319 -12.89 -0.09 5.15
CA ILE A 319 -13.39 0.03 6.52
C ILE A 319 -13.80 1.48 6.77
N ARG A 320 -15.12 1.72 6.82
CA ARG A 320 -15.71 3.06 6.94
C ARG A 320 -15.88 3.45 8.40
N PHE A 321 -15.67 4.73 8.69
CA PHE A 321 -15.81 5.32 10.02
C PHE A 321 -16.40 6.73 9.93
N THR A 322 -17.08 7.18 10.98
CA THR A 322 -17.77 8.48 11.01
C THR A 322 -17.11 9.49 11.94
N LYS A 323 -16.35 9.02 12.92
CA LYS A 323 -15.69 9.83 13.94
C LYS A 323 -14.21 9.51 14.05
N ARG A 324 -13.85 8.23 14.07
CA ARG A 324 -12.45 7.79 14.22
C ARG A 324 -12.26 6.32 13.92
N PHE A 325 -11.03 5.96 13.56
CA PHE A 325 -10.56 4.62 13.28
C PHE A 325 -9.24 4.37 14.00
N LYS A 326 -9.03 3.15 14.49
CA LYS A 326 -7.72 2.66 14.94
C LYS A 326 -7.57 1.20 14.58
N MET A 327 -6.39 0.81 14.11
CA MET A 327 -6.03 -0.59 13.89
C MET A 327 -4.73 -0.94 14.62
N GLN A 328 -4.76 -2.10 15.26
CA GLN A 328 -3.64 -2.69 15.98
C GLN A 328 -3.45 -4.15 15.56
N PHE A 329 -2.23 -4.67 15.64
CA PHE A 329 -2.01 -6.11 15.73
C PHE A 329 -1.62 -6.47 17.16
N VAL A 330 -2.24 -7.51 17.71
CA VAL A 330 -2.10 -7.89 19.12
C VAL A 330 -1.75 -9.36 19.22
N ASN A 331 -0.46 -9.66 19.43
CA ASN A 331 -0.03 -11.05 19.57
C ASN A 331 -0.32 -11.57 20.98
N PRO A 332 -1.07 -12.68 21.15
CA PRO A 332 -1.48 -13.17 22.46
C PRO A 332 -0.40 -14.01 23.16
N TRP A 333 0.73 -14.28 22.50
CA TRP A 333 1.77 -15.13 23.05
C TRP A 333 2.61 -14.41 24.09
N ASP A 334 3.17 -15.18 25.04
CA ASP A 334 4.11 -14.66 26.02
C ASP A 334 5.40 -14.13 25.35
N PRO A 335 6.14 -13.21 26.00
CA PRO A 335 7.36 -12.62 25.43
C PRO A 335 8.42 -13.64 24.99
N ASP A 336 8.58 -14.75 25.73
CA ASP A 336 9.60 -15.76 25.43
C ASP A 336 9.27 -16.51 24.13
N ARG A 337 7.99 -16.77 23.88
CA ARG A 337 7.52 -17.36 22.64
C ARG A 337 7.41 -16.33 21.51
N LEU A 338 6.98 -15.10 21.78
CA LEU A 338 6.83 -14.07 20.75
C LEU A 338 8.17 -13.61 20.19
N ARG A 339 9.19 -13.48 21.06
CA ARG A 339 10.49 -12.87 20.75
C ARG A 339 10.39 -11.40 20.30
N PRO A 340 11.45 -10.60 20.49
CA PRO A 340 11.45 -9.24 19.99
C PRO A 340 11.41 -9.17 18.47
N PHE A 341 10.80 -8.12 17.93
CA PHE A 341 10.76 -7.81 16.50
C PHE A 341 10.69 -6.30 16.28
N ALA A 342 10.98 -5.87 15.05
CA ALA A 342 10.75 -4.51 14.58
C ALA A 342 9.68 -4.52 13.49
N TYR A 343 8.96 -3.41 13.37
CA TYR A 343 7.98 -3.21 12.32
C TYR A 343 8.01 -1.78 11.80
N SER A 344 7.57 -1.61 10.56
CA SER A 344 7.13 -0.32 10.04
C SER A 344 5.94 -0.49 9.10
N SER A 345 4.99 0.42 9.18
CA SER A 345 3.77 0.40 8.38
C SER A 345 3.45 1.76 7.80
N VAL A 346 2.75 1.75 6.66
CA VAL A 346 2.04 2.91 6.14
C VAL A 346 0.58 2.55 5.98
N ALA A 347 -0.28 3.15 6.82
CA ALA A 347 -1.72 3.04 6.68
C ALA A 347 -2.25 4.10 5.72
N TYR A 348 -3.13 3.70 4.81
CA TYR A 348 -3.75 4.58 3.81
C TYR A 348 -5.24 4.76 4.11
N ALA A 349 -5.72 6.00 4.02
CA ALA A 349 -7.13 6.32 4.25
C ALA A 349 -7.59 7.50 3.39
N TYR A 350 -8.91 7.63 3.24
CA TYR A 350 -9.55 8.87 2.84
C TYR A 350 -10.24 9.49 4.04
N VAL A 351 -9.96 10.77 4.31
CA VAL A 351 -10.49 11.50 5.47
C VAL A 351 -11.03 12.87 5.04
N ASP A 352 -12.07 13.35 5.70
CA ASP A 352 -12.74 14.63 5.40
C ASP A 352 -11.91 15.90 5.68
N SER A 353 -10.75 15.76 6.34
CA SER A 353 -9.82 16.87 6.62
C SER A 353 -8.59 16.83 5.71
N PRO A 354 -8.09 17.99 5.20
CA PRO A 354 -6.82 18.06 4.47
C PRO A 354 -5.59 18.05 5.40
N GLU A 355 -5.77 18.30 6.70
CA GLU A 355 -4.66 18.40 7.66
C GLU A 355 -4.15 17.02 8.06
N GLY A 356 -2.82 16.83 7.98
CA GLY A 356 -2.15 15.61 8.42
C GLY A 356 -2.43 15.21 9.86
N GLN A 357 -2.63 13.91 10.05
CA GLN A 357 -2.99 13.29 11.33
C GLN A 357 -1.97 12.25 11.82
N GLY A 358 -0.89 12.01 11.05
CA GLY A 358 0.12 11.03 11.41
C GLY A 358 0.88 11.39 12.69
N PRO A 359 1.44 10.39 13.42
CA PRO A 359 2.34 10.66 14.52
C PRO A 359 3.60 11.37 14.00
N ALA A 360 4.31 12.07 14.88
CA ALA A 360 5.61 12.62 14.53
C ALA A 360 6.58 11.49 14.14
N LEU A 361 7.29 11.67 13.02
CA LEU A 361 8.31 10.73 12.62
C LEU A 361 9.42 10.66 13.67
N PRO A 362 9.94 9.46 14.00
CA PRO A 362 11.13 9.36 14.82
C PRO A 362 12.34 9.91 14.07
N GLY A 363 13.41 10.22 14.82
CA GLY A 363 14.70 10.52 14.21
C GLY A 363 15.25 9.34 13.38
N ARG A 364 16.31 9.60 12.61
CA ARG A 364 16.95 8.63 11.70
C ARG A 364 17.15 7.24 12.33
N ASP A 365 17.71 7.16 13.52
CA ASP A 365 17.99 5.86 14.16
C ASP A 365 16.71 5.09 14.50
N GLY A 366 15.62 5.79 14.81
CA GLY A 366 14.30 5.19 15.00
C GLY A 366 13.66 4.76 13.68
N LEU A 367 13.91 5.47 12.58
CA LEU A 367 13.52 5.01 11.24
C LEU A 367 14.28 3.75 10.86
N LEU A 368 15.57 3.67 11.19
CA LEU A 368 16.42 2.53 10.84
C LEU A 368 16.40 1.41 11.90
N CYS A 369 15.39 1.40 12.78
CA CYS A 369 15.30 0.42 13.85
C CYS A 369 15.33 -1.02 13.27
N TRP A 370 16.45 -1.71 13.48
CA TRP A 370 16.63 -3.14 13.31
C TRP A 370 16.20 -3.75 11.97
N TYR A 371 16.58 -3.11 10.88
CA TYR A 371 16.59 -3.79 9.59
C TYR A 371 17.98 -4.33 9.28
N ARG A 372 18.13 -5.65 9.37
CA ARG A 372 19.18 -6.37 8.67
C ARG A 372 18.91 -6.25 7.17
N LEU A 373 19.77 -5.49 6.51
CA LEU A 373 19.80 -5.41 5.06
C LEU A 373 20.40 -6.70 4.51
N ARG A 374 19.74 -7.32 3.54
CA ARG A 374 20.31 -8.41 2.78
C ARG A 374 21.28 -7.81 1.75
N ASP A 375 22.47 -8.39 1.67
CA ASP A 375 23.39 -8.10 0.57
C ASP A 375 22.79 -8.73 -0.71
N ARG A 376 22.26 -7.90 -1.61
CA ARG A 376 21.70 -8.33 -2.89
C ARG A 376 22.54 -7.72 -4.01
N ASP A 377 23.10 -8.58 -4.86
CA ASP A 377 23.75 -8.15 -6.10
C ASP A 377 22.66 -7.71 -7.09
N HIS A 378 22.43 -6.41 -7.17
CA HIS A 378 21.50 -5.81 -8.13
C HIS A 378 22.26 -5.41 -9.39
N GLN A 379 22.58 -6.37 -10.25
CA GLN A 379 23.13 -6.07 -11.57
C GLN A 379 22.04 -5.45 -12.46
N SER A 380 22.01 -4.12 -12.51
CA SER A 380 21.43 -3.38 -13.64
C SER A 380 22.62 -2.87 -14.45
N ILE A 381 22.86 -3.46 -15.62
CA ILE A 381 23.92 -3.04 -16.54
C ILE A 381 23.19 -2.51 -17.78
N PRO A 382 23.43 -1.25 -18.20
CA PRO A 382 22.85 -0.69 -19.43
C PRO A 382 23.20 -1.49 -20.69
#